data_AF-A0A354P9H1-F1
#
_entry.id   AF-A0A354P9H1-F1
#
_cell.length_a   1.000
_cell.length_b   1.000
_cell.length_c   1.000
_cell.angle_alpha   90.00
_cell.angle_beta   90.00
_cell.angle_gamma   90.00
#
_symmetry.space_group_name_H-M   'P 1'
#
loop_
_entity.id
_entity.type
_entity.pdbx_description
1 polymer ?
#
loop_
_entity_poly.entity_id
_entity_poly.type
_entity_poly.pdbx_seq_one_letter_code
_entity_poly.pdbx_strand_id
1 'polypeptide(L)'
;MGQAFEDVDRTEDADGQYVKAIQIGGPPQLIDLAKERRTAIAHKTLRDRANFRPDVMMYITGALDKFATLSAEDVQAIGVEIAILGQNGLDINDPEQKYSLRSLPGKYSGLHLCSIMYAAFKQFAPHEDVGIDFSKEYQAATEMRGQ
;
A
#
# COMPACT_ATOMS: atom_id res chain seq x y z
N MET A 1 -32.52 -8.81 -15.32
CA MET A 1 -31.14 -9.20 -15.68
C MET A 1 -30.24 -7.97 -15.59
N GLY A 2 -29.71 -7.66 -14.40
CA GLY A 2 -28.87 -6.48 -14.20
C GLY A 2 -28.08 -6.51 -12.88
N GLN A 3 -27.75 -7.71 -12.39
CA GLN A 3 -26.92 -7.94 -11.20
C GLN A 3 -25.55 -8.53 -11.56
N ALA A 4 -25.09 -8.32 -12.78
CA ALA A 4 -23.75 -8.71 -13.21
C ALA A 4 -23.00 -7.44 -13.57
N PHE A 5 -22.24 -6.92 -12.62
CA PHE A 5 -20.99 -6.16 -12.77
C PHE A 5 -20.67 -5.49 -11.41
N GLU A 6 -20.38 -6.33 -10.41
CA GLU A 6 -19.68 -5.91 -9.19
C GLU A 6 -18.17 -6.16 -9.27
N ASP A 7 -17.64 -6.26 -10.49
CA ASP A 7 -16.22 -6.50 -10.73
C ASP A 7 -15.69 -5.44 -11.68
N VAL A 8 -15.60 -4.20 -11.20
CA VAL A 8 -14.63 -3.25 -11.74
C VAL A 8 -14.19 -2.35 -10.59
N ASP A 9 -12.95 -2.59 -10.15
CA ASP A 9 -12.13 -1.70 -9.33
C ASP A 9 -11.85 -0.38 -10.10
N ARG A 10 -12.90 0.43 -10.29
CA ARG A 10 -12.86 1.79 -10.90
C ARG A 10 -13.68 2.75 -10.06
N THR A 11 -13.47 2.70 -8.75
CA THR A 11 -14.22 3.47 -7.77
C THR A 11 -14.09 4.99 -7.98
N GLU A 12 -12.93 5.46 -8.48
CA GLU A 12 -12.68 6.88 -8.77
C GLU A 12 -13.35 7.36 -10.07
N ASP A 13 -13.36 6.53 -11.11
CA ASP A 13 -14.06 6.83 -12.38
C ASP A 13 -15.59 6.86 -12.18
N ALA A 14 -16.11 6.00 -11.30
CA ALA A 14 -17.53 5.88 -11.02
C ALA A 14 -18.11 7.09 -10.26
N ASP A 15 -17.40 7.64 -9.27
CA ASP A 15 -17.87 8.82 -8.51
C ASP A 15 -18.11 10.02 -9.44
N GLY A 16 -17.18 10.26 -10.38
CA GLY A 16 -17.30 11.32 -11.39
C GLY A 16 -18.52 11.17 -12.31
N GLN A 17 -18.92 9.93 -12.63
CA GLN A 17 -20.12 9.67 -13.45
C GLN A 17 -21.41 9.87 -12.65
N TYR A 18 -21.43 9.51 -11.36
CA TYR A 18 -22.59 9.77 -10.49
C TYR A 18 -22.79 11.26 -10.22
N VAL A 19 -21.72 12.04 -10.05
CA VAL A 19 -21.79 13.51 -9.93
C VAL A 19 -22.42 14.12 -11.19
N LYS A 20 -22.00 13.68 -12.37
CA LYS A 20 -22.58 14.12 -13.65
C LYS A 20 -24.05 13.74 -13.78
N ALA A 21 -24.43 12.50 -13.42
CA ALA A 21 -25.83 12.06 -13.47
C ALA A 21 -26.75 12.87 -12.53
N ILE A 22 -26.25 13.25 -11.34
CA ILE A 22 -26.98 14.10 -10.40
C ILE A 22 -27.12 15.53 -10.94
N GLN A 23 -26.08 16.07 -11.59
CA GLN A 23 -26.09 17.43 -12.16
C GLN A 23 -26.92 17.57 -13.44
N ILE A 24 -26.93 16.55 -14.31
CA ILE A 24 -27.70 16.57 -15.57
C ILE A 24 -29.21 16.50 -15.30
N GLY A 25 -29.61 15.94 -14.14
CA GLY A 25 -31.01 15.75 -13.78
C GLY A 25 -31.61 14.56 -14.51
N GLY A 26 -32.30 13.70 -13.76
CA GLY A 26 -32.89 12.46 -14.26
C GLY A 26 -34.05 12.01 -13.37
N PRO A 27 -34.65 10.84 -13.66
CA PRO A 27 -35.76 10.32 -12.87
C PRO A 27 -35.39 10.25 -11.37
N PRO A 28 -36.29 10.60 -10.44
CA PRO A 28 -35.97 10.69 -9.02
C PRO A 28 -35.37 9.40 -8.45
N GLN A 29 -35.79 8.25 -8.97
CA GLN A 29 -35.25 6.92 -8.60
C GLN A 29 -33.77 6.74 -9.00
N LEU A 30 -33.34 7.35 -10.10
CA LEU A 30 -31.95 7.29 -10.59
C LEU A 30 -31.04 8.23 -9.79
N ILE A 31 -31.58 9.39 -9.37
CA ILE A 31 -30.88 10.34 -8.49
C ILE A 31 -30.69 9.77 -7.09
N ASP A 32 -31.71 9.09 -6.54
CA ASP A 32 -31.61 8.42 -5.24
C ASP A 32 -30.61 7.26 -5.28
N LEU A 33 -30.68 6.41 -6.31
CA LEU A 33 -29.72 5.34 -6.51
C LEU A 33 -28.28 5.87 -6.64
N ALA A 34 -28.07 6.97 -7.38
CA ALA A 34 -26.76 7.59 -7.50
C ALA A 34 -26.21 8.11 -6.16
N LYS A 35 -27.06 8.70 -5.31
CA LYS A 35 -26.66 9.14 -3.95
C LYS A 35 -26.31 7.97 -3.04
N GLU A 36 -27.08 6.90 -3.08
CA GLU A 36 -26.87 5.71 -2.25
C GLU A 36 -25.55 4.99 -2.62
N ARG A 37 -25.29 4.83 -3.93
CA ARG A 37 -24.02 4.30 -4.44
C ARG A 37 -22.83 5.18 -4.07
N ARG A 38 -23.00 6.51 -4.07
CA ARG A 38 -21.95 7.46 -3.68
C ARG A 38 -21.59 7.37 -2.19
N THR A 39 -22.59 7.19 -1.33
CA THR A 39 -22.38 6.94 0.10
C THR A 39 -21.64 5.62 0.32
N ALA A 40 -22.01 4.55 -0.39
CA ALA A 40 -21.31 3.27 -0.32
C ALA A 40 -19.85 3.36 -0.78
N ILE A 41 -19.57 4.12 -1.86
CA ILE A 41 -18.21 4.41 -2.33
C ILE A 41 -17.43 5.18 -1.28
N ALA A 42 -17.99 6.27 -0.74
CA ALA A 42 -17.34 7.05 0.30
C ALA A 42 -17.01 6.19 1.54
N HIS A 43 -17.94 5.32 1.98
CA HIS A 43 -17.67 4.38 3.09
C HIS A 43 -16.58 3.37 2.75
N LYS A 44 -16.55 2.82 1.53
CA LYS A 44 -15.49 1.91 1.08
C LYS A 44 -14.14 2.63 1.03
N THR A 45 -14.06 3.80 0.42
CA THR A 45 -12.84 4.63 0.34
C THR A 45 -12.34 5.07 1.71
N LEU A 46 -13.23 5.43 2.65
CA LEU A 46 -12.84 5.79 4.01
C LEU A 46 -12.28 4.59 4.78
N ARG A 47 -12.88 3.40 4.61
CA ARG A 47 -12.38 2.15 5.20
C ARG A 47 -11.05 1.71 4.57
N ASP A 48 -10.89 1.98 3.27
CA ASP A 48 -9.67 1.72 2.53
C ASP A 48 -8.51 2.62 3.00
N ARG A 49 -8.78 3.92 3.17
CA ARG A 49 -7.85 4.89 3.78
C ARG A 49 -7.53 4.59 5.24
N ALA A 50 -8.44 3.97 5.99
CA ALA A 50 -8.16 3.53 7.36
C ALA A 50 -7.13 2.38 7.40
N ASN A 51 -6.95 1.64 6.30
CA ASN A 51 -5.97 0.57 6.18
C ASN A 51 -4.67 1.04 5.50
N PHE A 52 -4.65 2.23 4.91
CA PHE A 52 -3.48 2.82 4.28
C PHE A 52 -2.58 3.49 5.32
N ARG A 53 -1.29 3.13 5.35
CA ARG A 53 -0.32 3.70 6.30
C ARG A 53 0.68 4.62 5.59
N PRO A 54 0.53 5.96 5.69
CA PRO A 54 1.44 6.89 5.04
C PRO A 54 2.88 6.77 5.54
N ASP A 55 3.10 6.41 6.81
CA ASP A 55 4.43 6.15 7.35
C ASP A 55 5.12 4.97 6.64
N VAL A 56 4.37 3.90 6.36
CA VAL A 56 4.88 2.71 5.65
C VAL A 56 5.23 3.06 4.21
N MET A 57 4.37 3.82 3.52
CA MET A 57 4.68 4.34 2.18
C MET A 57 6.00 5.13 2.19
N MET A 58 6.21 6.01 3.18
CA MET A 58 7.45 6.79 3.28
C MET A 58 8.68 5.90 3.53
N TYR A 59 8.57 4.89 4.39
CA TYR A 59 9.66 3.92 4.61
C TYR A 59 9.98 3.13 3.35
N ILE A 60 8.96 2.68 2.60
CA ILE A 60 9.15 1.98 1.32
C ILE A 60 9.82 2.89 0.31
N THR A 61 9.40 4.16 0.19
CA THR A 61 10.04 5.13 -0.71
C THR A 61 11.52 5.29 -0.39
N GLY A 62 11.87 5.46 0.89
CA GLY A 62 13.27 5.56 1.33
C GLY A 62 14.08 4.29 1.05
N ALA A 63 13.48 3.11 1.25
CA ALA A 63 14.12 1.83 0.93
C ALA A 63 14.39 1.72 -0.57
N LEU A 64 13.39 2.01 -1.40
CA LEU A 64 13.49 1.97 -2.86
C LEU A 64 14.51 2.96 -3.42
N ASP A 65 14.62 4.16 -2.84
CA ASP A 65 15.68 5.13 -3.16
C ASP A 65 17.06 4.56 -2.86
N LYS A 66 17.23 3.96 -1.68
CA LYS A 66 18.49 3.33 -1.30
C LYS A 66 18.85 2.18 -2.24
N PHE A 67 17.89 1.32 -2.55
CA PHE A 67 18.07 0.17 -3.45
C PHE A 67 18.50 0.56 -4.86
N ALA A 68 18.13 1.76 -5.35
CA ALA A 68 18.59 2.24 -6.66
C ALA A 68 20.12 2.44 -6.74
N THR A 69 20.81 2.52 -5.59
CA THR A 69 22.27 2.66 -5.51
C THR A 69 22.99 1.34 -5.20
N LEU A 70 22.25 0.25 -5.03
CA LEU A 70 22.75 -1.05 -4.58
C LEU A 70 22.59 -2.12 -5.67
N SER A 71 23.39 -3.18 -5.58
CA SER A 71 23.24 -4.35 -6.48
C SER A 71 22.04 -5.19 -6.07
N ALA A 72 21.49 -5.99 -6.99
CA ALA A 72 20.40 -6.92 -6.67
C ALA A 72 20.77 -7.88 -5.53
N GLU A 73 22.03 -8.32 -5.47
CA GLU A 73 22.57 -9.16 -4.40
C GLU A 73 22.56 -8.46 -3.03
N ASP A 74 22.89 -7.17 -2.98
CA ASP A 74 22.84 -6.36 -1.75
C ASP A 74 21.41 -6.18 -1.26
N VAL A 75 20.47 -5.90 -2.18
CA VAL A 75 19.03 -5.77 -1.85
C VAL A 75 18.49 -7.10 -1.32
N GLN A 76 18.86 -8.21 -1.94
CA GLN A 76 18.49 -9.54 -1.46
C GLN A 76 19.08 -9.83 -0.07
N ALA A 77 20.36 -9.50 0.16
CA ALA A 77 21.01 -9.69 1.45
C ALA A 77 20.31 -8.89 2.56
N ILE A 78 19.92 -7.65 2.30
CA ILE A 78 19.13 -6.83 3.23
C ILE A 78 17.78 -7.48 3.53
N GLY A 79 17.04 -7.91 2.49
CA GLY A 79 15.73 -8.56 2.66
C GLY A 79 15.82 -9.84 3.51
N VAL A 80 16.82 -10.69 3.23
CA VAL A 80 17.06 -11.94 3.97
C VAL A 80 17.51 -11.67 5.41
N GLU A 81 18.39 -10.70 5.64
CA GLU A 81 18.83 -10.33 6.99
C GLU A 81 17.64 -9.89 7.85
N ILE A 82 16.75 -9.05 7.31
CA ILE A 82 15.55 -8.61 8.02
C ILE A 82 14.60 -9.78 8.26
N ALA A 83 14.42 -10.70 7.31
CA ALA A 83 13.60 -11.88 7.49
C ALA A 83 14.10 -12.77 8.63
N ILE A 84 15.42 -12.99 8.72
CA ILE A 84 16.06 -13.74 9.82
C ILE A 84 15.85 -13.01 11.15
N LEU A 85 16.02 -11.69 11.19
CA LEU A 85 15.74 -10.90 12.39
C LEU A 85 14.27 -11.00 12.80
N GLY A 86 13.36 -11.01 11.81
CA GLY A 86 11.91 -11.18 11.94
C GLY A 86 11.47 -12.50 12.58
N GLN A 87 12.27 -13.57 12.46
CA GLN A 87 11.95 -14.86 13.07
C GLN A 87 11.92 -14.81 14.61
N ASN A 88 12.64 -13.87 15.23
CA ASN A 88 12.64 -13.67 16.68
C ASN A 88 11.50 -12.75 17.15
N GLY A 89 10.68 -12.26 16.21
CA GLY A 89 9.66 -11.25 16.44
C GLY A 89 10.19 -9.83 16.26
N LEU A 90 9.44 -9.02 15.50
CA LEU A 90 9.62 -7.58 15.42
C LEU A 90 8.44 -6.88 16.07
N ASP A 91 8.72 -5.90 16.93
CA ASP A 91 7.69 -5.05 17.49
C ASP A 91 7.27 -4.01 16.45
N ILE A 92 6.30 -4.38 15.62
CA ILE A 92 5.77 -3.53 14.54
C ILE A 92 4.97 -2.34 15.09
N ASN A 93 4.36 -2.50 16.27
CA ASN A 93 3.55 -1.46 16.90
C ASN A 93 4.38 -0.49 17.74
N ASP A 94 5.66 -0.80 17.96
CA ASP A 94 6.56 -0.01 18.79
C ASP A 94 7.37 0.96 17.90
N PRO A 95 7.25 2.28 18.10
CA PRO A 95 7.99 3.25 17.31
C PRO A 95 9.48 3.32 17.68
N GLU A 96 9.91 2.66 18.76
CA GLU A 96 11.31 2.71 19.21
C GLU A 96 12.26 2.08 18.17
N GLN A 97 13.32 2.83 17.84
CA GLN A 97 14.35 2.39 16.90
C GLN A 97 15.40 1.54 17.62
N LYS A 98 15.04 0.30 17.93
CA LYS A 98 15.88 -0.63 18.70
C LYS A 98 16.62 -1.66 17.85
N TYR A 99 16.27 -1.79 16.58
CA TYR A 99 16.86 -2.76 15.67
C TYR A 99 17.96 -2.12 14.81
N SER A 100 18.99 -2.90 14.50
CA SER A 100 20.10 -2.49 13.66
C SER A 100 20.39 -3.60 12.65
N LEU A 101 20.79 -3.23 11.44
CA LEU A 101 21.20 -4.18 10.40
C LEU A 101 22.71 -4.08 10.17
N ARG A 102 23.33 -5.19 9.78
CA ARG A 102 24.72 -5.25 9.33
C ARG A 102 24.87 -4.73 7.92
N SER A 103 23.93 -5.10 7.04
CA SER A 103 23.95 -4.72 5.62
C SER A 103 23.54 -3.26 5.40
N LEU A 104 22.81 -2.67 6.36
CA LEU A 104 22.36 -1.28 6.28
C LEU A 104 22.58 -0.55 7.62
N PRO A 105 23.61 0.31 7.73
CA PRO A 105 23.91 0.99 8.98
C PRO A 105 22.80 1.98 9.35
N GLY A 106 22.30 1.85 10.58
CA GLY A 106 21.23 2.69 11.11
C GLY A 106 20.54 2.05 12.29
N LYS A 107 19.55 2.77 12.84
CA LYS A 107 18.59 2.21 13.78
C LYS A 107 17.20 2.27 13.16
N TYR A 108 16.41 1.22 13.38
CA TYR A 108 15.13 1.01 12.74
C TYR A 108 14.10 0.53 13.76
N SER A 109 12.85 0.95 13.60
CA SER A 109 11.71 0.36 14.30
C SER A 109 11.25 -0.92 13.58
N GLY A 110 10.45 -1.75 14.24
CA GLY A 110 9.94 -2.99 13.65
C GLY A 110 9.16 -2.74 12.36
N LEU A 111 8.29 -1.72 12.35
CA LEU A 111 7.52 -1.34 11.17
C LEU A 111 8.41 -0.91 9.99
N HIS A 112 9.48 -0.15 10.28
CA HIS A 112 10.41 0.32 9.26
C HIS A 112 11.13 -0.88 8.62
N LEU A 113 11.61 -1.83 9.43
CA LEU A 113 12.24 -3.05 8.92
C LEU A 113 11.30 -3.89 8.06
N CYS A 114 10.06 -4.11 8.50
CA CYS A 114 9.06 -4.80 7.71
C CYS A 114 8.80 -4.11 6.36
N SER A 115 8.79 -2.78 6.34
CA SER A 115 8.61 -1.98 5.13
C SER A 115 9.78 -2.17 4.15
N ILE A 116 11.03 -2.13 4.65
CA ILE A 116 12.24 -2.38 3.85
C ILE A 116 12.24 -3.81 3.30
N MET A 117 11.92 -4.80 4.14
CA MET A 117 11.85 -6.21 3.75
C MET A 117 10.83 -6.43 2.63
N TYR A 118 9.61 -5.91 2.79
CA TYR A 118 8.57 -6.01 1.77
C TYR A 118 9.06 -5.44 0.43
N ALA A 119 9.66 -4.25 0.45
CA ALA A 119 10.20 -3.61 -0.75
C ALA A 119 11.34 -4.40 -1.41
N ALA A 120 12.21 -5.03 -0.61
CA ALA A 120 13.29 -5.89 -1.11
C ALA A 120 12.74 -7.16 -1.78
N PHE A 121 11.83 -7.88 -1.12
CA PHE A 121 11.19 -9.08 -1.69
C PHE A 121 10.42 -8.76 -2.97
N LYS A 122 9.77 -7.59 -3.07
CA LYS A 122 9.15 -7.18 -4.33
C LYS A 122 10.13 -6.99 -5.50
N GLN A 123 11.42 -6.77 -5.26
CA GLN A 123 12.42 -6.70 -6.33
C GLN A 123 12.92 -8.07 -6.79
N PHE A 124 13.25 -8.99 -5.87
CA PHE A 124 13.88 -10.26 -6.22
C PHE A 124 12.93 -11.48 -6.20
N ALA A 125 11.83 -11.41 -5.46
CA ALA A 125 10.84 -12.48 -5.31
C ALA A 125 9.40 -11.91 -5.22
N PRO A 126 8.90 -11.24 -6.28
CA PRO A 126 7.64 -10.48 -6.23
C PRO A 126 6.39 -11.30 -5.91
N HIS A 127 6.44 -12.62 -6.14
CA HIS A 127 5.36 -13.57 -5.90
C HIS A 127 5.39 -14.21 -4.51
N GLU A 128 6.46 -13.99 -3.73
CA GLU A 128 6.59 -14.57 -2.39
C GLU A 128 5.69 -13.84 -1.40
N ASP A 129 5.01 -14.62 -0.55
CA ASP A 129 4.24 -14.06 0.56
C ASP A 129 5.15 -13.90 1.78
N VAL A 130 5.41 -12.64 2.15
CA VAL A 130 6.26 -12.31 3.31
C VAL A 130 5.46 -12.17 4.61
N GLY A 131 4.18 -12.59 4.62
CA GLY A 131 3.28 -12.50 5.78
C GLY A 131 2.83 -11.10 6.15
N ILE A 132 3.10 -10.08 5.31
CA ILE A 132 2.69 -8.69 5.50
C ILE A 132 2.21 -8.12 4.18
N ASP A 133 1.04 -7.49 4.18
CA ASP A 133 0.49 -6.80 3.01
C ASP A 133 0.73 -5.29 3.11
N PHE A 134 1.71 -4.80 2.35
CA PHE A 134 1.96 -3.37 2.09
C PHE A 134 1.79 -3.02 0.61
N SER A 135 0.95 -3.76 -0.09
CA SER A 135 0.80 -3.66 -1.55
C SER A 135 0.36 -2.26 -1.98
N LYS A 136 -0.54 -1.63 -1.23
CA LYS A 136 -1.03 -0.28 -1.51
C LYS A 136 0.04 0.78 -1.29
N GLU A 137 0.76 0.70 -0.18
CA GLU A 137 1.85 1.61 0.15
C GLU A 137 3.01 1.49 -0.84
N TYR A 138 3.33 0.26 -1.25
CA TYR A 138 4.35 -0.01 -2.27
C TYR A 138 3.97 0.55 -3.63
N GLN A 139 2.72 0.35 -4.06
CA GLN A 139 2.22 0.92 -5.31
C GLN A 139 2.32 2.45 -5.27
N ALA A 140 1.78 3.08 -4.22
CA ALA A 140 1.82 4.53 -4.07
C ALA A 140 3.26 5.07 -4.03
N ALA A 141 4.18 4.39 -3.34
CA ALA A 141 5.60 4.76 -3.31
C ALA A 141 6.25 4.66 -4.68
N THR A 142 5.91 3.65 -5.47
CA THR A 142 6.43 3.46 -6.83
C THR A 142 5.90 4.53 -7.79
N GLU A 143 4.60 4.85 -7.71
CA GLU A 143 3.97 5.92 -8.48
C GLU A 143 4.59 7.28 -8.18
N MET A 144 4.88 7.57 -6.90
CA MET A 144 5.49 8.83 -6.47
C MET A 144 6.94 8.99 -6.96
N ARG A 145 7.70 7.90 -7.12
CA ARG A 145 9.08 7.93 -7.66
C ARG A 145 9.13 8.01 -9.19
N GLY A 146 8.04 7.69 -9.87
CA GLY A 146 7.93 7.75 -11.32
C GLY A 146 7.51 9.11 -11.89
N GLN A 147 7.25 10.10 -11.04
CA GLN A 147 6.92 11.48 -11.43
C GLN A 147 8.13 12.39 -11.57
#